data_AF-A0A0F9ASI1-F1
#
_entry.id   AF-A0A0F9ASI1-F1
#
_cell.length_a   1.000
_cell.length_b   1.000
_cell.length_c   1.000
_cell.angle_alpha   90.00
_cell.angle_beta   90.00
_cell.angle_gamma   90.00
#
_symmetry.space_group_name_H-M   'P 1'
#
loop_
_entity.id
_entity.type
_entity.pdbx_description
1 polymer ?
#
loop_
_entity_poly.entity_id
_entity_poly.type
_entity_poly.pdbx_seq_one_letter_code
_entity_poly.pdbx_strand_id
1 'polypeptide(L)' 'MFNQFKDWYENRHDYAKEWKERTGGKVVGYFCTYVPEEILYAANILPVRILGSH' A
#
# COMPACT_ATOMS: atom_id res chain seq x y z
N MET A 1 -17.22 -11.81 -0.55
CA MET A 1 -16.15 -11.50 -1.53
C MET A 1 -16.20 -10.05 -1.98
N PHE A 2 -17.25 -9.57 -2.67
CA PHE A 2 -17.34 -8.16 -3.10
C PHE A 2 -17.27 -7.14 -1.96
N ASN A 3 -17.94 -7.41 -0.83
CA ASN A 3 -17.93 -6.50 0.33
C ASN A 3 -16.52 -6.31 0.92
N GLN A 4 -15.69 -7.35 0.90
CA GLN A 4 -14.31 -7.28 1.42
C GLN A 4 -13.44 -6.37 0.54
N PHE A 5 -13.52 -6.53 -0.79
CA PHE A 5 -12.77 -5.66 -1.70
C PHE A 5 -13.23 -4.20 -1.63
N LYS A 6 -14.54 -3.98 -1.44
CA LYS A 6 -15.10 -2.64 -1.24
C LYS A 6 -14.56 -2.00 0.05
N ASP A 7 -14.60 -2.73 1.16
CA ASP A 7 -14.08 -2.28 2.45
C ASP A 7 -12.59 -1.91 2.37
N TRP A 8 -11.78 -2.75 1.74
CA TRP A 8 -10.35 -2.45 1.50
C TRP A 8 -10.13 -1.22 0.61
N TYR A 9 -10.99 -0.97 -0.37
CA TYR A 9 -10.89 0.20 -1.22
C TYR A 9 -11.25 1.50 -0.48
N GLU A 10 -12.32 1.46 0.31
CA GLU A 10 -12.80 2.58 1.14
C GLU A 10 -11.80 2.91 2.25
N ASN A 11 -11.24 1.88 2.91
CA ASN A 11 -10.31 2.00 4.04
C ASN A 11 -8.84 1.78 3.63
N ARG A 12 -8.49 1.97 2.36
CA ARG A 12 -7.14 1.67 1.80
C ARG A 12 -5.98 2.35 2.52
N HIS A 13 -6.22 3.48 3.17
CA HIS A 13 -5.20 4.19 3.94
C HIS A 13 -4.94 3.57 5.30
N ASP A 14 -5.92 2.86 5.87
CA ASP A 14 -5.79 2.27 7.20
C ASP A 14 -4.81 1.10 7.19
N TYR A 15 -4.83 0.27 6.15
CA TYR A 15 -3.83 -0.78 5.97
C TYR A 15 -2.38 -0.25 5.99
N ALA A 16 -2.14 0.90 5.36
CA ALA A 16 -0.81 1.52 5.35
C ALA A 16 -0.41 2.08 6.73
N LYS A 17 -1.38 2.53 7.55
CA LYS A 17 -1.12 2.94 8.94
C LYS A 17 -0.83 1.72 9.81
N GLU A 18 -1.69 0.70 9.75
CA GLU A 18 -1.54 -0.56 10.48
C GLU A 18 -0.22 -1.27 10.14
N TRP A 19 0.23 -1.19 8.88
CA TRP A 19 1.55 -1.70 8.49
C TRP A 19 2.67 -1.04 9.29
N LYS A 20 2.67 0.30 9.40
CA LYS A 20 3.69 1.04 10.16
C LYS A 20 3.66 0.67 11.64
N GLU A 21 2.46 0.57 12.21
CA GLU A 21 2.27 0.21 13.62
C GLU A 21 2.71 -1.23 13.92
N ARG A 22 2.33 -2.19 13.08
CA ARG A 22 2.62 -3.62 13.30
C ARG A 22 4.06 -4.01 13.02
N THR A 23 4.71 -3.36 12.05
CA THR A 23 6.04 -3.79 11.57
C THR A 23 7.16 -2.82 11.92
N GLY A 24 6.84 -1.57 12.28
CA GLY A 24 7.82 -0.47 12.32
C GLY A 24 8.43 -0.13 10.95
N GLY A 25 7.91 -0.73 9.88
CA GLY A 25 8.43 -0.62 8.51
C GLY A 25 8.06 0.69 7.84
N LYS A 26 8.73 0.96 6.70
CA LYS A 26 8.46 2.15 5.89
C LYS A 26 7.37 1.85 4.85
N VAL A 27 6.72 2.92 4.39
CA VAL A 27 5.72 2.89 3.31
C VAL A 27 6.20 3.85 2.24
N VAL A 28 6.24 3.39 0.98
CA VAL A 28 6.64 4.22 -0.17
C VAL A 28 5.49 4.29 -1.17
N GLY A 29 5.05 5.52 -1.44
CA GLY A 29 4.05 5.80 -2.46
C GLY A 29 4.67 5.84 -3.86
N TYR A 30 4.02 5.27 -4.86
CA TYR A 30 4.47 5.31 -6.25
C TYR A 30 3.34 5.46 -7.25
N PHE A 31 3.60 6.10 -8.40
CA PHE A 31 2.56 6.44 -9.38
C PHE A 31 2.52 5.48 -10.57
N CYS A 32 3.69 5.05 -11.06
CA CYS A 32 3.83 4.34 -12.32
C CYS A 32 3.87 2.82 -12.11
N THR A 33 3.37 2.04 -13.07
CA THR A 33 3.48 0.56 -13.04
C THR A 33 4.89 0.04 -13.22
N TYR A 34 5.85 0.90 -13.55
CA TYR A 34 7.25 0.53 -13.80
C TYR A 34 8.15 0.63 -12.57
N VAL A 35 7.60 0.99 -11.41
CA VAL A 35 8.38 0.95 -10.18
C VAL A 35 8.68 -0.51 -9.82
N PRO A 36 9.94 -0.89 -9.58
CA PRO A 36 10.30 -2.27 -9.24
C PRO A 36 9.90 -2.56 -7.78
N GLU A 37 8.65 -2.99 -7.59
CA GLU A 37 8.06 -3.28 -6.28
C GLU A 37 8.86 -4.35 -5.52
N GLU A 38 9.49 -5.28 -6.23
CA GLU A 38 10.32 -6.34 -5.67
C GLU A 38 11.50 -5.79 -4.86
N ILE A 39 12.10 -4.67 -5.28
CA ILE A 39 13.19 -4.02 -4.55
C ILE A 39 12.66 -3.42 -3.23
N LEU A 40 11.46 -2.84 -3.26
CA LEU A 40 10.83 -2.27 -2.07
C LEU A 40 10.46 -3.37 -1.07
N TYR A 41 9.90 -4.49 -1.54
CA TYR A 41 9.62 -5.65 -0.70
C TYR A 41 10.90 -6.24 -0.09
N ALA A 42 11.98 -6.39 -0.87
CA ALA A 42 13.26 -6.88 -0.37
C ALA A 42 13.85 -5.96 0.72
N ALA A 43 13.55 -4.66 0.68
CA ALA A 43 13.92 -3.68 1.70
C ALA A 43 12.96 -3.60 2.90
N ASN A 44 11.98 -4.50 3.01
CA ASN A 44 10.92 -4.50 4.02
C ASN A 44 10.10 -3.19 4.02
N ILE A 45 9.85 -2.66 2.82
CA ILE A 45 9.04 -1.46 2.57
C ILE A 45 7.72 -1.90 1.94
N LEU A 46 6.61 -1.34 2.41
CA LEU A 46 5.31 -1.51 1.76
C LEU A 46 5.18 -0.53 0.57
N PRO A 47 5.16 -1.01 -0.68
CA PRO A 47 4.82 -0.18 -1.83
C PRO A 47 3.31 0.12 -1.83
N VAL A 48 2.93 1.39 -1.97
CA VAL A 48 1.53 1.83 -2.08
C VAL A 48 1.34 2.57 -3.39
N ARG A 49 0.53 1.99 -4.27
CA ARG A 49 0.23 2.63 -5.55
C ARG A 49 -0.70 3.82 -5.35
N ILE A 50 -0.25 4.99 -5.78
CA ILE A 50 -1.03 6.22 -5.77
C ILE A 50 -1.66 6.37 -7.15
N LEU A 51 -2.94 6.06 -7.20
CA LEU A 51 -3.81 6.39 -8.33
C LEU A 51 -4.62 7.62 -7.94
N GLY A 52 -4.71 8.60 -8.84
CA GLY A 52 -5.62 9.71 -8.65
C GLY A 52 -7.06 9.18 -8.63
N SER A 53 -7.79 9.44 -7.56
CA SER A 53 -9.23 9.21 -7.48
C SER A 53 -9.83 10.39 -6.73
N HIS A 54 -10.60 11.21 -7.44
CA HIS A 54 -11.46 12.21 -6.81
C HIS A 54 -12.80 11.56 -6.43
#